data_AF-A0A4V1UFE8-F1
#
_entry.id   AF-A0A4V1UFE8-F1
#
_cell.length_a   1.000
_cell.length_b   1.000
_cell.length_c   1.000
_cell.angle_alpha   90.00
_cell.angle_beta   90.00
_cell.angle_gamma   90.00
#
_symmetry.space_group_name_H-M   'P 1'
#
loop_
_entity.id
_entity.type
_entity.pdbx_description
1 polymer ?
#
loop_
_entity_poly.entity_id
_entity_poly.type
_entity_poly.pdbx_seq_one_letter_code
_entity_poly.pdbx_strand_id
1 'polypeptide(L)'
;MMLFLLVHQGAFASGNSLYDLDLLQDTVPVNNQSLPFPLSDRRGDFLSSPSSAFNLGSPSNFTDSVVYDYENRRYIIYEKVGDKYYRVPTTYTFDEFWQMRNAQAEQEYFRQRANTTSILNRGKFVRPKLSLSDNLFNRLFGNGEIKINPQGNVDITAGYQGQRIDNPTLPERARKSGGLDFNMNAQLNVNASIGDKLKFPINYNTLANFDLDNQLKLDYTGKDDEILKRFEAGNVSFPARGTLIPGAQQLFGLKTQLQFGKLYVTTVLANQKSQRQNVNLEGGAAAQRFEVKADEYEENRHFLLSQYFYNNYNKVMSNLPAITSPVQILRLEVWVTNRNGTTTETRDVVGLMDLGEVDPYLDPPIITVPSTFQTVPSNGANDLYSKVINQPDARNPAMAFNNLRNLGLSPVQDFEKTFARKLDSTQYIYNRQVGSLSLSQPLQTDEVLAVAFQYSYNGKIFQVGEFSQDVPPDTSSATQKVLFLKLLKATSQRPALPIWDLMLKNVYSVGYGVLTPTDFKLDVLYQEPGLGDKRYVPFGDKNLGAPIISLVNLDRLNSQLDPQPDGVFDYVEGFTVMSQ
;
A
#
# COMPACT_ATOMS: atom_id res chain seq x y z
N MET A 1 30.88 12.96 16.12
CA MET A 1 30.73 13.64 17.42
C MET A 1 31.66 12.94 18.40
N MET A 2 32.86 13.48 18.57
CA MET A 2 33.96 12.90 19.36
C MET A 2 33.97 13.67 20.68
N LEU A 3 33.75 12.99 21.82
CA LEU A 3 33.77 13.63 23.13
C LEU A 3 35.04 13.21 23.88
N PHE A 4 35.96 14.15 24.03
CA PHE A 4 37.16 14.06 24.86
C PHE A 4 36.79 14.15 26.34
N LEU A 5 37.41 13.34 27.20
CA LEU A 5 37.42 13.53 28.65
C LEU A 5 38.86 13.80 29.10
N LEU A 6 39.10 15.02 29.58
CA LEU A 6 40.32 15.42 30.29
C LEU A 6 40.13 15.12 31.79
N VAL A 7 41.15 14.54 32.43
CA VAL A 7 41.24 14.43 33.90
C VAL A 7 42.35 15.37 34.39
N HIS A 8 41.99 16.29 35.28
CA HIS A 8 42.88 17.21 35.98
C HIS A 8 43.54 16.51 37.18
N GLN A 9 44.85 16.69 37.34
CA GLN A 9 45.58 16.41 38.58
C GLN A 9 45.68 17.70 39.41
N GLY A 10 45.38 17.59 40.71
CA GLY A 10 45.62 18.61 41.72
C GLY A 10 46.40 18.00 42.89
N ALA A 11 47.51 18.65 43.22
CA ALA A 11 48.54 18.27 44.19
C ALA A 11 48.10 18.44 45.66
N PHE A 12 48.81 17.81 46.60
CA PHE A 12 49.20 18.45 47.88
C PHE A 12 50.47 17.81 48.44
N ALA A 13 51.29 18.64 49.09
CA ALA A 13 52.60 18.32 49.63
C ALA A 13 52.69 18.67 51.13
N SER A 14 53.71 18.07 51.76
CA SER A 14 54.42 18.46 53.00
C SER A 14 53.94 17.89 54.36
N GLY A 15 54.92 17.49 55.17
CA GLY A 15 54.82 17.34 56.62
C GLY A 15 55.71 16.26 57.24
N ASN A 16 56.99 16.55 57.48
CA ASN A 16 57.89 15.77 58.34
C ASN A 16 57.52 15.94 59.83
N SER A 17 57.57 14.87 60.63
CA SER A 17 58.27 14.88 61.93
C SER A 17 58.51 13.45 62.44
N LEU A 18 59.72 13.27 62.98
CA LEU A 18 60.31 12.03 63.49
C LEU A 18 59.90 11.79 64.96
N TYR A 19 59.47 10.56 65.26
CA TYR A 19 59.72 9.93 66.55
C TYR A 19 60.16 8.49 66.29
N ASP A 20 61.38 8.21 66.74
CA ASP A 20 62.15 6.99 66.59
C ASP A 20 61.66 5.93 67.59
N LEU A 21 61.30 4.74 67.11
CA LEU A 21 61.06 3.56 67.93
C LEU A 21 61.79 2.39 67.25
N ASP A 22 62.84 1.93 67.92
CA ASP A 22 63.78 0.89 67.51
C ASP A 22 63.07 -0.35 66.93
N LEU A 23 63.35 -0.64 65.66
CA LEU A 23 63.08 -1.92 65.03
C LEU A 23 64.25 -2.87 65.31
N LEU A 24 63.96 -3.96 66.03
CA LEU A 24 64.86 -5.11 66.13
C LEU A 24 65.21 -5.62 64.72
N GLN A 25 66.51 -5.66 64.44
CA GLN A 25 67.09 -6.03 63.15
C GLN A 25 66.98 -7.55 62.93
N ASP A 26 66.32 -7.96 61.84
CA ASP A 26 66.21 -9.35 61.38
C ASP A 26 67.54 -9.84 60.77
N THR A 27 67.89 -11.11 61.00
CA THR A 27 69.24 -11.69 60.87
C THR A 27 69.63 -12.11 59.45
N VAL A 28 69.11 -11.46 58.40
CA VAL A 28 69.38 -11.83 57.00
C VAL A 28 70.21 -10.74 56.30
N PRO A 29 71.28 -11.06 55.53
CA PRO A 29 72.08 -10.04 54.84
C PRO A 29 71.22 -9.29 53.82
N VAL A 30 71.25 -7.95 53.84
CA VAL A 30 70.57 -7.11 52.85
C VAL A 30 71.31 -7.23 51.51
N ASN A 31 70.95 -8.24 50.72
CA ASN A 31 71.26 -8.26 49.29
C ASN A 31 70.17 -7.48 48.56
N ASN A 32 70.55 -6.34 47.96
CA ASN A 32 69.66 -5.43 47.26
C ASN A 32 69.26 -5.96 45.88
N GLN A 33 68.66 -7.15 45.82
CA GLN A 33 67.94 -7.65 44.64
C GLN A 33 66.46 -7.42 44.86
N SER A 34 65.97 -6.24 44.46
CA SER A 34 64.53 -6.01 44.33
C SER A 34 64.01 -6.95 43.25
N LEU A 35 63.19 -7.95 43.65
CA LEU A 35 62.44 -8.76 42.69
C LEU A 35 61.63 -7.79 41.81
N PRO A 36 61.56 -7.98 40.47
CA PRO A 36 60.72 -7.15 39.60
C PRO A 36 59.26 -7.06 40.08
N PHE A 37 58.80 -8.09 40.79
CA PHE A 37 57.57 -8.10 41.58
C PHE A 37 57.91 -8.59 43.00
N PRO A 38 58.09 -7.68 43.99
CA PRO A 38 58.38 -8.08 45.35
C PRO A 38 57.16 -8.77 45.97
N LEU A 39 57.38 -9.96 46.55
CA LEU A 39 56.39 -10.60 47.40
C LEU A 39 56.33 -9.81 48.70
N SER A 40 55.17 -9.24 48.99
CA SER A 40 54.89 -8.60 50.28
C SER A 40 54.05 -9.55 51.12
N ASP A 41 54.40 -9.70 52.39
CA ASP A 41 53.52 -10.36 53.33
C ASP A 41 52.26 -9.50 53.52
N ARG A 42 51.09 -10.14 53.58
CA ARG A 42 49.82 -9.46 53.83
C ARG A 42 49.85 -8.85 55.22
N ARG A 43 49.37 -7.62 55.43
CA ARG A 43 49.26 -7.02 56.78
C ARG A 43 47.92 -7.26 57.47
N GLY A 44 46.87 -7.62 56.72
CA GLY A 44 45.55 -7.97 57.24
C GLY A 44 45.25 -9.47 57.13
N ASP A 45 44.01 -9.85 57.39
CA ASP A 45 43.47 -11.19 57.12
C ASP A 45 43.29 -11.44 55.62
N PHE A 46 42.97 -12.69 55.27
CA PHE A 46 42.77 -13.12 53.89
C PHE A 46 41.57 -12.48 53.15
N LEU A 47 40.59 -11.88 53.84
CA LEU A 47 39.45 -11.21 53.22
C LEU A 47 39.72 -9.74 52.92
N SER A 48 40.42 -9.03 53.80
CA SER A 48 40.72 -7.61 53.63
C SER A 48 41.93 -7.34 52.72
N SER A 49 42.82 -8.33 52.56
CA SER A 49 44.04 -8.18 51.76
C SER A 49 43.88 -8.82 50.38
N PRO A 50 43.97 -8.05 49.28
CA PRO A 50 43.87 -8.62 47.93
C PRO A 50 45.04 -9.58 47.66
N SER A 51 44.74 -10.78 47.15
CA SER A 51 45.77 -11.73 46.73
C SER A 51 46.49 -11.18 45.50
N SER A 52 47.82 -11.14 45.55
CA SER A 52 48.63 -10.92 44.35
C SER A 52 48.36 -12.04 43.33
N ALA A 53 48.40 -11.71 42.04
CA ALA A 53 48.29 -12.68 40.95
C ALA A 53 49.46 -13.69 40.92
N PHE A 54 50.56 -13.38 41.62
CA PHE A 54 51.76 -14.20 41.75
C PHE A 54 51.96 -14.63 43.21
N ASN A 55 50.99 -15.35 43.78
CA ASN A 55 51.09 -15.95 45.12
C ASN A 55 51.37 -17.45 45.00
N LEU A 56 52.32 -17.97 45.78
CA LEU A 56 52.72 -19.39 45.81
C LEU A 56 51.72 -20.30 46.56
N GLY A 57 50.61 -19.73 47.04
CA GLY A 57 49.60 -20.44 47.83
C GLY A 57 50.04 -20.65 49.28
N SER A 58 49.08 -20.89 50.17
CA SER A 58 49.37 -21.19 51.58
C SER A 58 49.92 -22.62 51.72
N PRO A 59 50.92 -22.87 52.58
CA PRO A 59 51.44 -24.22 52.83
C PRO A 59 50.38 -25.10 53.51
N SER A 60 50.51 -26.43 53.38
CA SER A 60 49.49 -27.39 53.83
C SER A 60 49.20 -27.39 55.34
N ASN A 61 50.09 -26.83 56.15
CA ASN A 61 49.94 -26.66 57.60
C ASN A 61 49.22 -25.36 57.99
N PHE A 62 48.76 -24.58 57.02
CA PHE A 62 48.02 -23.33 57.21
C PHE A 62 46.51 -23.59 57.13
N THR A 63 45.76 -23.13 58.13
CA THR A 63 44.29 -23.30 58.18
C THR A 63 43.61 -21.98 58.50
N ASP A 64 42.67 -21.60 57.62
CA ASP A 64 41.86 -20.39 57.74
C ASP A 64 40.41 -20.78 57.99
N SER A 65 39.75 -20.12 58.95
CA SER A 65 38.33 -20.34 59.23
C SER A 65 37.64 -19.05 59.64
N VAL A 66 36.37 -18.94 59.26
CA VAL A 66 35.48 -17.85 59.65
C VAL A 66 34.38 -18.42 60.52
N VAL A 67 34.24 -17.92 61.74
CA VAL A 67 33.22 -18.36 62.71
C VAL A 67 32.29 -17.20 63.02
N TYR A 68 30.99 -17.47 63.04
CA TYR A 68 29.98 -16.48 63.42
C TYR A 68 29.70 -16.57 64.93
N ASP A 69 29.94 -15.47 65.64
CA ASP A 69 29.52 -15.29 67.03
C ASP A 69 28.11 -14.67 67.06
N TYR A 70 27.12 -15.50 67.45
CA TYR A 70 25.71 -15.10 67.46
C TYR A 70 25.36 -14.13 68.58
N GLU A 71 26.10 -14.11 69.69
CA GLU A 71 25.81 -13.24 70.85
C GLU A 71 26.22 -11.81 70.55
N ASN A 72 27.39 -11.63 69.92
CA ASN A 72 27.93 -10.32 69.60
C ASN A 72 27.65 -9.87 68.15
N ARG A 73 26.99 -10.71 67.33
CA ARG A 73 26.70 -10.51 65.90
C ARG A 73 27.94 -10.13 65.09
N ARG A 74 29.04 -10.86 65.31
CA ARG A 74 30.35 -10.60 64.68
C ARG A 74 30.86 -11.86 64.00
N TYR A 75 31.64 -11.67 62.94
CA TYR A 75 32.41 -12.74 62.31
C TYR A 75 33.85 -12.67 62.80
N ILE A 76 34.36 -13.79 63.31
CA ILE A 76 35.74 -13.92 63.81
C ILE A 76 36.53 -14.76 62.80
N ILE A 77 37.65 -14.22 62.35
CA ILE A 77 38.57 -14.90 61.44
C ILE A 77 39.74 -15.47 62.23
N TYR A 78 39.96 -16.78 62.07
CA TYR A 78 41.10 -17.48 62.66
C TYR A 78 42.04 -17.95 61.56
N GLU A 79 43.31 -17.57 61.68
CA GLU A 79 44.40 -18.06 60.85
C GLU A 79 45.37 -18.82 61.75
N LYS A 80 45.57 -20.12 61.50
CA LYS A 80 46.37 -21.01 62.34
C LYS A 80 47.44 -21.74 61.53
N VAL A 81 48.62 -21.90 62.14
CA VAL A 81 49.69 -22.78 61.67
C VAL A 81 49.79 -23.94 62.65
N GLY A 82 49.31 -25.12 62.24
CA GLY A 82 49.05 -26.23 63.17
C GLY A 82 48.06 -25.81 64.26
N ASP A 83 48.46 -25.95 65.53
CA ASP A 83 47.62 -25.58 66.69
C ASP A 83 47.84 -24.14 67.20
N LYS A 84 48.76 -23.39 66.60
CA LYS A 84 49.07 -22.01 67.02
C LYS A 84 48.40 -20.99 66.12
N TYR A 85 47.84 -19.94 66.71
CA TYR A 85 47.37 -18.78 65.96
C TYR A 85 48.54 -18.13 65.26
N TYR A 86 48.46 -18.05 63.94
CA TYR A 86 49.44 -17.37 63.10
C TYR A 86 49.35 -15.85 63.30
N ARG A 87 48.13 -15.34 63.50
CA ARG A 87 47.83 -13.92 63.77
C ARG A 87 46.73 -13.78 64.80
N VAL A 88 46.64 -12.59 65.38
CA VAL A 88 45.52 -12.23 66.26
C VAL A 88 44.20 -12.34 65.48
N PRO A 89 43.16 -12.97 66.04
CA PRO A 89 41.89 -13.11 65.34
C PRO A 89 41.28 -11.74 65.01
N THR A 90 40.93 -11.54 63.74
CA THR A 90 40.26 -10.31 63.29
C THR A 90 38.76 -10.47 63.45
N THR A 91 38.09 -9.46 63.99
CA THR A 91 36.62 -9.45 64.15
C THR A 91 35.99 -8.40 63.26
N TYR A 92 34.95 -8.80 62.52
CA TYR A 92 34.13 -7.94 61.69
C TYR A 92 32.70 -7.88 62.22
N THR A 93 32.06 -6.71 62.09
CA THR A 93 30.60 -6.65 62.24
C THR A 93 29.92 -7.37 61.08
N PHE A 94 28.65 -7.75 61.27
CA PHE A 94 27.85 -8.38 60.23
C PHE A 94 27.87 -7.57 58.91
N ASP A 95 27.65 -6.27 59.00
CA ASP A 95 27.56 -5.39 57.82
C ASP A 95 28.91 -5.26 57.10
N GLU A 96 30.01 -5.09 57.84
CA GLU A 96 31.36 -4.98 57.26
C GLU A 96 31.76 -6.27 56.53
N PHE A 97 31.50 -7.44 57.14
CA PHE A 97 31.81 -8.73 56.54
C PHE A 97 31.06 -8.94 55.22
N TRP A 98 29.75 -8.64 55.21
CA TRP A 98 28.94 -8.80 54.01
C TRP A 98 29.25 -7.77 52.93
N GLN A 99 29.60 -6.53 53.31
CA GLN A 99 30.06 -5.53 52.35
C GLN A 99 31.35 -5.98 51.65
N MET A 100 32.31 -6.53 52.41
CA MET A 100 33.55 -7.08 51.85
C MET A 100 33.29 -8.29 50.95
N ARG A 101 32.45 -9.24 51.39
CA ARG A 101 32.10 -10.40 50.55
C ARG A 101 31.44 -9.93 49.25
N ASN A 102 30.49 -9.01 49.32
CA ASN A 102 29.78 -8.52 48.13
C ASN A 102 30.74 -7.88 47.12
N ALA A 103 31.67 -7.04 47.60
CA ALA A 103 32.69 -6.44 46.76
C ALA A 103 33.59 -7.51 46.10
N GLN A 104 34.00 -8.54 46.83
CA GLN A 104 34.76 -9.67 46.26
C GLN A 104 33.94 -10.46 45.23
N ALA A 105 32.67 -10.71 45.50
CA ALA A 105 31.77 -11.43 44.59
C ALA A 105 31.60 -10.68 43.27
N GLU A 106 31.44 -9.36 43.32
CA GLU A 106 31.32 -8.50 42.16
C GLU A 106 32.61 -8.52 41.33
N GLN A 107 33.77 -8.36 41.97
CA GLN A 107 35.07 -8.44 41.29
C GLN A 107 35.28 -9.81 40.63
N GLU A 108 34.94 -10.91 41.33
CA GLU A 108 35.05 -12.26 40.80
C GLU A 108 34.11 -12.49 39.60
N TYR A 109 32.86 -11.99 39.68
CA TYR A 109 31.91 -12.02 38.59
C TYR A 109 32.44 -11.30 37.35
N PHE A 110 32.95 -10.07 37.50
CA PHE A 110 33.52 -9.32 36.37
C PHE A 110 34.79 -9.97 35.83
N ARG A 111 35.61 -10.60 36.68
CA ARG A 111 36.79 -11.35 36.26
C ARG A 111 36.41 -12.60 35.45
N GLN A 112 35.43 -13.37 35.91
CA GLN A 112 34.87 -14.48 35.15
C GLN A 112 34.30 -14.01 33.82
N ARG A 113 33.52 -12.92 33.82
CA ARG A 113 32.96 -12.34 32.59
C ARG A 113 34.05 -11.89 31.62
N ALA A 114 35.07 -11.17 32.07
CA ALA A 114 36.21 -10.76 31.24
C ALA A 114 36.99 -11.97 30.68
N ASN A 115 37.20 -13.01 31.49
CA ASN A 115 37.80 -14.25 31.05
C ASN A 115 36.91 -14.96 30.01
N THR A 116 35.59 -15.01 30.19
CA THR A 116 34.68 -15.55 29.18
C THR A 116 34.73 -14.75 27.87
N THR A 117 34.79 -13.42 27.93
CA THR A 117 34.96 -12.57 26.73
C THR A 117 36.31 -12.84 26.05
N SER A 118 37.38 -13.05 26.81
CA SER A 118 38.71 -13.40 26.28
C SER A 118 38.72 -14.80 25.62
N ILE A 119 38.05 -15.78 26.24
CA ILE A 119 37.88 -17.14 25.70
C ILE A 119 37.04 -17.11 24.41
N LEU A 120 36.00 -16.28 24.36
CA LEU A 120 35.17 -16.07 23.16
C LEU A 120 35.94 -15.37 22.02
N ASN A 121 36.89 -14.48 22.35
CA ASN A 121 37.72 -13.77 21.38
C ASN A 121 38.94 -14.58 20.89
N ARG A 122 39.39 -15.60 21.62
CA ARG A 122 40.50 -16.48 21.24
C ARG A 122 40.01 -17.74 20.51
N GLY A 123 39.48 -17.53 19.31
CA GLY A 123 39.54 -18.49 18.20
C GLY A 123 39.20 -19.96 18.46
N LYS A 124 37.90 -20.28 18.55
CA LYS A 124 37.21 -21.41 17.90
C LYS A 124 35.78 -21.45 18.46
N PHE A 125 34.78 -21.49 17.58
CA PHE A 125 33.36 -21.63 17.94
C PHE A 125 33.08 -22.96 18.67
N VAL A 126 33.44 -23.06 19.94
CA VAL A 126 32.96 -24.11 20.83
C VAL A 126 31.65 -23.61 21.41
N ARG A 127 30.54 -24.14 20.89
CA ARG A 127 29.19 -23.92 21.44
C ARG A 127 29.24 -24.22 22.94
N PRO A 128 29.00 -23.25 23.85
CA PRO A 128 29.01 -23.54 25.28
C PRO A 128 27.85 -24.49 25.59
N LYS A 129 28.16 -25.67 26.14
CA LYS A 129 27.15 -26.56 26.70
C LYS A 129 26.66 -25.92 28.00
N LEU A 130 25.50 -25.27 27.94
CA LEU A 130 24.79 -24.80 29.12
C LEU A 130 24.35 -26.03 29.92
N SER A 131 25.08 -26.35 30.99
CA SER A 131 24.65 -27.31 32.01
C SER A 131 24.13 -26.53 33.20
N LEU A 132 22.92 -26.86 33.64
CA LEU A 132 22.20 -26.19 34.73
C LEU A 132 21.98 -27.20 35.86
N SER A 133 22.03 -26.72 37.10
CA SER A 133 21.96 -27.55 38.31
C SER A 133 20.55 -28.07 38.60
N ASP A 134 20.51 -29.31 39.10
CA ASP A 134 19.34 -30.15 39.22
C ASP A 134 18.44 -29.84 40.43
N ASN A 135 17.14 -29.65 40.16
CA ASN A 135 15.98 -30.28 40.84
C ASN A 135 14.67 -29.52 40.55
N LEU A 136 14.71 -28.19 40.45
CA LEU A 136 13.53 -27.38 40.13
C LEU A 136 13.26 -27.29 38.61
N PHE A 137 14.33 -27.21 37.81
CA PHE A 137 14.25 -27.09 36.36
C PHE A 137 13.64 -28.33 35.70
N ASN A 138 14.09 -29.53 36.08
CA ASN A 138 13.61 -30.80 35.52
C ASN A 138 12.12 -31.04 35.78
N ARG A 139 11.56 -30.52 36.89
CA ARG A 139 10.13 -30.63 37.20
C ARG A 139 9.28 -29.73 36.29
N LEU A 140 9.78 -28.54 35.95
CA LEU A 140 9.05 -27.54 35.17
C LEU A 140 9.21 -27.72 33.66
N PHE A 141 10.41 -28.10 33.21
CA PHE A 141 10.77 -28.14 31.79
C PHE A 141 11.07 -29.55 31.26
N GLY A 142 11.07 -30.54 32.16
CA GLY A 142 11.32 -31.95 31.85
C GLY A 142 12.79 -32.29 31.67
N ASN A 143 13.08 -33.56 31.41
CA ASN A 143 14.45 -34.05 31.30
C ASN A 143 14.93 -33.87 29.86
N GLY A 144 15.95 -33.05 29.63
CA GLY A 144 16.58 -33.00 28.32
C GLY A 144 17.48 -31.80 28.08
N GLU A 145 18.26 -31.91 27.00
CA GLU A 145 19.20 -30.88 26.55
C GLU A 145 18.47 -29.72 25.85
N ILE A 146 19.04 -28.53 25.94
CA ILE A 146 18.61 -27.37 25.14
C ILE A 146 19.19 -27.53 23.73
N LYS A 147 18.33 -27.70 22.73
CA LYS A 147 18.73 -27.76 21.31
C LYS A 147 18.18 -26.54 20.59
N ILE A 148 19.07 -25.69 20.09
CA ILE A 148 18.71 -24.49 19.33
C ILE A 148 19.32 -24.66 17.94
N ASN A 149 18.46 -24.74 16.92
CA ASN A 149 18.86 -24.88 15.52
C ASN A 149 18.42 -23.64 14.74
N PRO A 150 19.28 -22.60 14.63
CA PRO A 150 19.04 -21.47 13.75
C PRO A 150 19.41 -21.83 12.30
N GLN A 151 18.59 -21.40 11.35
CA GLN A 151 18.76 -21.57 9.91
C GLN A 151 18.37 -20.27 9.20
N GLY A 152 19.04 -19.95 8.09
CA GLY A 152 18.75 -18.78 7.27
C GLY A 152 19.92 -17.79 7.16
N ASN A 153 19.63 -16.61 6.61
CA ASN A 153 20.60 -15.56 6.34
C ASN A 153 20.11 -14.22 6.91
N VAL A 154 21.06 -13.38 7.31
CA VAL A 154 20.78 -12.02 7.77
C VAL A 154 21.75 -11.09 7.06
N ASP A 155 21.22 -10.30 6.14
CA ASP A 155 21.95 -9.32 5.36
C ASP A 155 21.61 -7.93 5.89
N ILE A 156 22.65 -7.19 6.31
CA ILE A 156 22.50 -5.83 6.81
C ILE A 156 23.32 -4.93 5.90
N THR A 157 22.64 -4.00 5.24
CA THR A 157 23.27 -2.99 4.39
C THR A 157 23.11 -1.63 5.05
N ALA A 158 24.24 -0.97 5.31
CA ALA A 158 24.26 0.39 5.83
C ALA A 158 25.05 1.28 4.86
N GLY A 159 24.45 2.39 4.45
CA GLY A 159 25.02 3.33 3.50
C GLY A 159 24.57 4.75 3.79
N TYR A 160 25.08 5.69 3.01
CA TYR A 160 24.59 7.06 2.98
C TYR A 160 24.12 7.37 1.56
N GLN A 161 22.84 7.72 1.41
CA GLN A 161 22.27 8.13 0.14
C GLN A 161 22.04 9.64 0.16
N GLY A 162 22.62 10.34 -0.82
CA GLY A 162 22.43 11.78 -1.00
C GLY A 162 22.15 12.11 -2.45
N GLN A 163 21.28 13.09 -2.68
CA GLN A 163 20.93 13.62 -3.98
C GLN A 163 21.12 15.14 -4.00
N ARG A 164 21.63 15.66 -5.11
CA ARG A 164 21.64 17.09 -5.43
C ARG A 164 20.74 17.36 -6.63
N ILE A 165 19.79 18.26 -6.48
CA ILE A 165 18.88 18.70 -7.55
C ILE A 165 19.23 20.15 -7.90
N ASP A 166 19.74 20.37 -9.10
CA ASP A 166 20.12 21.68 -9.61
C ASP A 166 18.91 22.41 -10.24
N ASN A 167 17.78 22.41 -9.53
CA ASN A 167 16.58 23.15 -9.94
C ASN A 167 16.58 24.55 -9.30
N PRO A 168 16.65 25.63 -10.10
CA PRO A 168 16.71 27.00 -9.59
C PRO A 168 15.46 27.43 -8.82
N THR A 169 14.31 26.80 -9.08
CA THR A 169 13.03 27.07 -8.38
C THR A 169 13.02 26.56 -6.93
N LEU A 170 13.91 25.63 -6.59
CA LEU A 170 14.05 25.14 -5.23
C LEU A 170 15.01 26.02 -4.42
N PRO A 171 14.69 26.35 -3.16
CA PRO A 171 15.63 26.98 -2.23
C PRO A 171 16.91 26.15 -2.08
N GLU A 172 18.07 26.79 -1.92
CA GLU A 172 19.37 26.09 -1.89
C GLU A 172 19.46 24.99 -0.83
N ARG A 173 18.82 25.19 0.33
CA ARG A 173 18.72 24.17 1.39
C ARG A 173 17.95 22.90 0.96
N ALA A 174 17.01 23.02 0.03
CA ALA A 174 16.21 21.91 -0.49
C ALA A 174 16.85 21.25 -1.73
N ARG A 175 17.93 21.84 -2.28
CA ARG A 175 18.68 21.27 -3.40
C ARG A 175 19.60 20.13 -3.00
N LYS A 176 19.94 20.01 -1.71
CA LYS A 176 20.75 18.91 -1.17
C LYS A 176 19.90 18.15 -0.16
N SER A 177 19.59 16.90 -0.46
CA SER A 177 18.92 15.98 0.47
C SER A 177 19.77 14.74 0.63
N GLY A 178 19.82 14.17 1.83
CA GLY A 178 20.51 12.92 2.06
C GLY A 178 20.24 12.38 3.46
N GLY A 179 20.46 11.09 3.63
CA GLY A 179 20.21 10.37 4.87
C GLY A 179 21.04 9.11 4.96
N LEU A 180 21.14 8.59 6.18
CA LEU A 180 21.64 7.24 6.38
C LEU A 180 20.58 6.27 5.84
N ASP A 181 21.00 5.42 4.92
CA ASP A 181 20.20 4.32 4.41
C ASP A 181 20.60 3.06 5.17
N PHE A 182 19.65 2.48 5.89
CA PHE A 182 19.84 1.26 6.67
C PHE A 182 18.77 0.27 6.27
N ASN A 183 19.21 -0.81 5.62
CA ASN A 183 18.33 -1.87 5.17
C ASN A 183 18.73 -3.19 5.84
N MET A 184 17.75 -3.87 6.45
CA MET A 184 17.91 -5.15 7.12
C MET A 184 17.05 -6.20 6.41
N ASN A 185 17.70 -7.16 5.78
CA ASN A 185 17.07 -8.34 5.20
C ASN A 185 17.40 -9.57 6.07
N ALA A 186 16.53 -9.89 7.01
CA ALA A 186 16.69 -11.04 7.88
C ALA A 186 15.67 -12.11 7.47
N GLN A 187 16.17 -13.27 7.04
CA GLN A 187 15.40 -14.49 6.83
C GLN A 187 15.90 -15.53 7.83
N LEU A 188 15.20 -15.67 8.94
CA LEU A 188 15.61 -16.48 10.07
C LEU A 188 14.53 -17.50 10.43
N ASN A 189 14.91 -18.77 10.46
CA ASN A 189 14.12 -19.86 11.02
C ASN A 189 14.87 -20.45 12.22
N VAL A 190 14.31 -20.35 13.43
CA VAL A 190 14.88 -20.94 14.64
C VAL A 190 13.89 -21.93 15.20
N ASN A 191 14.33 -23.18 15.34
CA ASN A 191 13.64 -24.17 16.13
C ASN A 191 14.47 -24.44 17.39
N ALA A 192 13.99 -23.92 18.52
CA ALA A 192 14.54 -24.23 19.83
C ALA A 192 13.65 -25.21 20.58
N SER A 193 14.22 -26.29 21.10
CA SER A 193 13.56 -27.21 22.03
C SER A 193 14.30 -27.21 23.36
N ILE A 194 13.56 -27.02 24.44
CA ILE A 194 14.07 -27.07 25.81
C ILE A 194 13.44 -28.29 26.48
N GLY A 195 14.26 -29.30 26.77
CA GLY A 195 13.76 -30.57 27.31
C GLY A 195 12.83 -31.30 26.33
N ASP A 196 11.82 -31.97 26.88
CA ASP A 196 10.75 -32.66 26.16
C ASP A 196 9.46 -31.83 26.05
N LYS A 197 9.31 -30.76 26.85
CA LYS A 197 8.04 -30.03 26.99
C LYS A 197 7.93 -28.71 26.23
N LEU A 198 9.03 -27.99 26.00
CA LEU A 198 8.98 -26.65 25.40
C LEU A 198 9.59 -26.61 24.00
N LYS A 199 8.85 -25.99 23.07
CA LYS A 199 9.29 -25.71 21.70
C LYS A 199 9.04 -24.25 21.36
N PHE A 200 10.01 -23.62 20.72
CA PHE A 200 9.94 -22.24 20.24
C PHE A 200 10.26 -22.22 18.74
N PRO A 201 9.30 -22.55 17.88
CA PRO A 201 9.41 -22.28 16.46
C PRO A 201 9.27 -20.77 16.23
N ILE A 202 10.34 -20.17 15.71
CA ILE A 202 10.41 -18.77 15.32
C ILE A 202 10.72 -18.73 13.82
N ASN A 203 9.85 -18.11 13.05
CA ASN A 203 10.09 -17.73 11.67
C ASN A 203 9.99 -16.21 11.57
N TYR A 204 11.05 -15.59 11.08
CA TYR A 204 11.15 -14.14 10.97
C TYR A 204 11.78 -13.76 9.62
N ASN A 205 10.98 -13.09 8.80
CA ASN A 205 11.31 -12.57 7.50
C ASN A 205 10.97 -11.08 7.44
N THR A 206 11.97 -10.21 7.29
CA THR A 206 11.75 -8.76 7.17
C THR A 206 11.20 -8.36 5.79
N LEU A 207 11.29 -9.23 4.79
CA LEU A 207 10.80 -9.02 3.42
C LEU A 207 9.56 -9.87 3.08
N ALA A 208 8.86 -10.38 4.09
CA ALA A 208 7.63 -11.13 3.85
C ALA A 208 6.52 -10.21 3.31
N ASN A 209 5.89 -10.61 2.21
CA ASN A 209 4.71 -9.91 1.67
C ASN A 209 3.47 -10.15 2.52
N PHE A 210 3.43 -11.26 3.28
CA PHE A 210 2.32 -11.61 4.15
C PHE A 210 2.80 -11.73 5.61
N ASP A 211 2.08 -11.09 6.52
CA ASP A 211 2.35 -11.17 7.98
C ASP A 211 2.28 -12.60 8.56
N LEU A 212 1.80 -13.56 7.77
CA LEU A 212 1.69 -14.98 8.10
C LEU A 212 3.01 -15.73 8.09
N ASP A 213 4.00 -15.20 7.37
CA ASP A 213 5.33 -15.79 7.28
C ASP A 213 6.12 -15.51 8.57
N ASN A 214 5.78 -14.42 9.25
CA ASN A 214 6.33 -14.04 10.56
C ASN A 214 5.57 -14.77 11.67
N GLN A 215 6.15 -15.88 12.13
CA GLN A 215 5.58 -16.75 13.15
C GLN A 215 6.45 -16.73 14.40
N LEU A 216 5.90 -16.20 15.48
CA LEU A 216 6.47 -16.33 16.81
C LEU A 216 5.53 -17.20 17.61
N LYS A 217 5.96 -18.42 17.92
CA LYS A 217 5.15 -19.33 18.73
C LYS A 217 5.98 -19.95 19.85
N LEU A 218 5.43 -19.93 21.05
CA LEU A 218 5.83 -20.75 22.18
C LEU A 218 4.82 -21.89 22.27
N ASP A 219 5.29 -23.12 22.33
CA ASP A 219 4.47 -24.32 22.45
C ASP A 219 4.97 -25.17 23.62
N TYR A 220 4.14 -25.29 24.65
CA TYR A 220 4.34 -26.18 25.78
C TYR A 220 3.42 -27.39 25.63
N THR A 221 3.99 -28.58 25.70
CA THR A 221 3.25 -29.85 25.72
C THR A 221 3.42 -30.52 27.08
N GLY A 222 2.31 -30.70 27.79
CA GLY A 222 2.30 -31.43 29.05
C GLY A 222 2.29 -32.94 28.84
N LYS A 223 2.63 -33.69 29.89
CA LYS A 223 2.62 -35.16 29.88
C LYS A 223 1.20 -35.73 30.01
N ASP A 224 1.06 -37.04 29.83
CA ASP A 224 -0.23 -37.73 29.84
C ASP A 224 -0.97 -37.64 31.18
N ASP A 225 -0.24 -37.50 32.28
CA ASP A 225 -0.73 -37.33 33.65
C ASP A 225 -1.02 -35.87 34.04
N GLU A 226 -0.66 -34.90 33.19
CA GLU A 226 -0.83 -33.47 33.48
C GLU A 226 -2.19 -32.93 33.01
N ILE A 227 -2.84 -32.12 33.85
CA ILE A 227 -4.11 -31.43 33.50
C ILE A 227 -3.89 -30.46 32.35
N LEU A 228 -2.77 -29.72 32.36
CA LEU A 228 -2.39 -28.83 31.28
C LEU A 228 -1.80 -29.65 30.13
N LYS A 229 -2.57 -29.84 29.06
CA LYS A 229 -2.13 -30.59 27.88
C LYS A 229 -1.32 -29.74 26.94
N ARG A 230 -1.74 -28.48 26.72
CA ARG A 230 -1.03 -27.58 25.82
C ARG A 230 -1.16 -26.14 26.27
N PHE A 231 -0.06 -25.40 26.19
CA PHE A 231 -0.06 -23.95 26.34
C PHE A 231 0.70 -23.36 25.16
N GLU A 232 0.02 -22.54 24.36
CA GLU A 232 0.60 -21.86 23.21
C GLU A 232 0.55 -20.34 23.43
N ALA A 233 1.62 -19.64 23.09
CA ALA A 233 1.65 -18.18 23.09
C ALA A 233 2.23 -17.63 21.77
N GLY A 234 1.69 -16.52 21.28
CA GLY A 234 2.03 -15.94 19.99
C GLY A 234 1.05 -16.39 18.90
N ASN A 235 1.55 -16.90 17.77
CA ASN A 235 0.69 -17.38 16.68
C ASN A 235 -0.05 -18.67 17.07
N VAL A 236 -1.36 -18.56 17.30
CA VAL A 236 -2.25 -19.66 17.69
C VAL A 236 -3.39 -19.84 16.70
N SER A 237 -4.00 -21.04 16.71
CA SER A 237 -5.18 -21.35 15.91
C SER A 237 -6.23 -22.06 16.77
N PHE A 238 -7.49 -21.76 16.50
CA PHE A 238 -8.64 -22.35 17.18
C PHE A 238 -9.60 -22.96 16.16
N PRO A 239 -9.33 -24.17 15.64
CA PRO A 239 -10.27 -24.85 14.77
C PRO A 239 -11.46 -25.35 15.59
N ALA A 240 -12.66 -24.83 15.30
CA ALA A 240 -13.91 -25.33 15.85
C ALA A 240 -14.50 -26.40 14.92
N ARG A 241 -15.18 -27.42 15.48
CA ARG A 241 -15.82 -28.50 14.71
C ARG A 241 -17.22 -28.17 14.20
N GLY A 242 -17.83 -27.09 14.71
CA GLY A 242 -19.18 -26.68 14.32
C GLY A 242 -19.17 -25.81 13.07
N THR A 243 -20.23 -25.91 12.27
CA THR A 243 -20.46 -25.07 11.08
C THR A 243 -21.02 -23.69 11.42
N LEU A 244 -21.78 -23.58 12.53
CA LEU A 244 -22.43 -22.34 12.97
C LEU A 244 -21.46 -21.35 13.63
N ILE A 245 -20.47 -21.85 14.37
CA ILE A 245 -19.42 -21.06 15.00
C ILE A 245 -18.09 -21.54 14.42
N PRO A 246 -17.69 -21.05 13.24
CA PRO A 246 -16.43 -21.43 12.64
C PRO A 246 -15.28 -20.96 13.51
N GLY A 247 -14.25 -21.79 13.61
CA GLY A 247 -13.03 -21.46 14.33
C GLY A 247 -12.27 -20.30 13.68
N ALA A 248 -11.47 -19.60 14.47
CA ALA A 248 -10.59 -18.56 13.96
C ALA A 248 -9.16 -19.08 13.78
N GLN A 249 -8.54 -18.71 12.66
CA GLN A 249 -7.15 -19.04 12.33
C GLN A 249 -6.30 -17.76 12.32
N GLN A 250 -4.98 -17.92 12.49
CA GLN A 250 -4.02 -16.80 12.46
C GLN A 250 -4.30 -15.77 13.56
N LEU A 251 -4.39 -16.26 14.78
CA LEU A 251 -4.58 -15.45 15.97
C LEU A 251 -3.22 -15.15 16.61
N PHE A 252 -3.04 -13.95 17.17
CA PHE A 252 -1.88 -13.64 18.00
C PHE A 252 -2.29 -13.46 19.45
N GLY A 253 -1.93 -14.41 20.32
CA GLY A 253 -2.30 -14.37 21.73
C GLY A 253 -1.97 -15.65 22.48
N LEU A 254 -2.80 -16.00 23.46
CA LEU A 254 -2.60 -17.13 24.35
C LEU A 254 -3.67 -18.19 24.08
N LYS A 255 -3.25 -19.46 24.04
CA LYS A 255 -4.13 -20.62 23.96
C LYS A 255 -3.75 -21.64 25.01
N THR A 256 -4.74 -22.18 25.70
CA THR A 256 -4.54 -23.16 26.77
C THR A 256 -5.52 -24.30 26.59
N GLN A 257 -5.03 -25.54 26.70
CA GLN A 257 -5.82 -26.76 26.62
C GLN A 257 -5.68 -27.52 27.93
N LEU A 258 -6.79 -27.66 28.65
CA LEU A 258 -6.90 -28.37 29.91
C LEU A 258 -7.73 -29.65 29.69
N GLN A 259 -7.32 -30.76 30.31
CA GLN A 259 -8.05 -32.02 30.28
C GLN A 259 -8.37 -32.49 31.70
N PHE A 260 -9.67 -32.65 31.99
CA PHE A 260 -10.20 -33.19 33.23
C PHE A 260 -10.90 -34.52 32.94
N GLY A 261 -10.16 -35.63 33.00
CA GLY A 261 -10.65 -36.95 32.60
C GLY A 261 -11.01 -36.98 31.10
N LYS A 262 -12.32 -37.05 30.79
CA LYS A 262 -12.84 -37.01 29.41
C LYS A 262 -13.23 -35.61 28.92
N LEU A 263 -13.21 -34.60 29.79
CA LEU A 263 -13.56 -33.22 29.45
C LEU A 263 -12.32 -32.47 28.94
N TYR A 264 -12.40 -31.93 27.73
CA TYR A 264 -11.39 -31.04 27.17
C TYR A 264 -11.90 -29.60 27.18
N VAL A 265 -11.17 -28.71 27.81
CA VAL A 265 -11.44 -27.27 27.83
C VAL A 265 -10.32 -26.56 27.09
N THR A 266 -10.64 -25.93 25.96
CA THR A 266 -9.70 -25.09 25.21
C THR A 266 -10.11 -23.63 25.35
N THR A 267 -9.21 -22.80 25.83
CA THR A 267 -9.39 -21.35 26.00
C THR A 267 -8.42 -20.62 25.10
N VAL A 268 -8.89 -19.59 24.37
CA VAL A 268 -8.06 -18.76 23.51
C VAL A 268 -8.38 -17.29 23.76
N LEU A 269 -7.35 -16.50 24.06
CA LEU A 269 -7.41 -15.04 24.22
C LEU A 269 -6.41 -14.43 23.26
N ALA A 270 -6.89 -13.87 22.15
CA ALA A 270 -6.00 -13.42 21.08
C ALA A 270 -6.60 -12.32 20.23
N ASN A 271 -5.73 -11.53 19.62
CA ASN A 271 -6.10 -10.60 18.57
C ASN A 271 -6.14 -11.36 17.24
N GLN A 272 -7.27 -11.25 16.53
CA GLN A 272 -7.42 -11.84 15.21
C GLN A 272 -6.72 -10.96 14.17
N LYS A 273 -5.74 -11.54 13.44
CA LYS A 273 -5.01 -10.85 12.37
C LYS A 273 -5.54 -11.15 10.97
N SER A 274 -6.61 -11.93 10.86
CA SER A 274 -7.20 -12.38 9.60
C SER A 274 -8.61 -11.83 9.41
N GLN A 275 -8.95 -11.43 8.18
CA GLN A 275 -10.31 -11.07 7.80
C GLN A 275 -10.92 -12.19 6.97
N ARG A 276 -12.14 -12.60 7.31
CA ARG A 276 -12.89 -13.58 6.51
C ARG A 276 -13.48 -12.87 5.31
N GLN A 277 -13.08 -13.27 4.11
CA GLN A 277 -13.71 -12.86 2.86
C GLN A 277 -14.51 -14.05 2.31
N ASN A 278 -15.77 -13.79 1.94
CA ASN A 278 -16.63 -14.77 1.31
C ASN A 278 -16.78 -14.37 -0.17
N VAL A 279 -16.48 -15.29 -1.08
CA VAL A 279 -16.74 -15.12 -2.50
C VAL A 279 -17.79 -16.16 -2.89
N ASN A 280 -18.92 -15.71 -3.41
CA ASN A 280 -19.92 -16.60 -3.97
C ASN A 280 -19.54 -16.91 -5.41
N LEU A 281 -19.22 -18.18 -5.67
CA LEU A 281 -18.94 -18.70 -7.00
C LEU A 281 -20.20 -19.43 -7.48
N GLU A 282 -20.77 -19.00 -8.59
CA GLU A 282 -21.92 -19.65 -9.24
C GLU A 282 -21.47 -20.09 -10.64
N GLY A 283 -21.73 -21.33 -11.03
CA GLY A 283 -21.41 -21.82 -12.39
C GLY A 283 -19.93 -21.94 -12.77
N GLY A 284 -18.98 -21.77 -11.83
CA GLY A 284 -17.54 -21.87 -12.08
C GLY A 284 -16.84 -20.53 -12.32
N ALA A 285 -17.56 -19.42 -12.27
CA ALA A 285 -17.03 -18.06 -12.29
C ALA A 285 -17.44 -17.29 -11.02
N ALA A 286 -16.68 -16.25 -10.69
CA ALA A 286 -17.06 -15.33 -9.63
C ALA A 286 -18.19 -14.42 -10.14
N ALA A 287 -19.40 -14.57 -9.60
CA ALA A 287 -20.50 -13.69 -9.90
C ALA A 287 -20.37 -12.41 -9.08
N GLN A 288 -20.07 -11.28 -9.73
CA GLN A 288 -20.04 -9.97 -9.09
C GLN A 288 -21.41 -9.30 -9.26
N ARG A 289 -22.08 -8.99 -8.15
CA ARG A 289 -23.27 -8.15 -8.17
C ARG A 289 -22.85 -6.70 -8.35
N PHE A 290 -23.54 -5.98 -9.22
CA PHE A 290 -23.42 -4.54 -9.39
C PHE A 290 -24.76 -3.88 -9.05
N GLU A 291 -24.68 -2.65 -8.58
CA GLU A 291 -25.82 -1.78 -8.33
C GLU A 291 -25.40 -0.39 -8.81
N VAL A 292 -26.20 0.21 -9.69
CA VAL A 292 -25.93 1.51 -10.31
C VAL A 292 -27.22 2.31 -10.26
N LYS A 293 -27.15 3.56 -9.80
CA LYS A 293 -28.32 4.43 -9.76
C LYS A 293 -28.60 5.06 -11.11
N ALA A 294 -29.84 5.49 -11.32
CA ALA A 294 -30.26 6.09 -12.59
C ALA A 294 -29.50 7.38 -12.95
N ASP A 295 -29.00 8.13 -11.96
CA ASP A 295 -28.20 9.34 -12.11
C ASP A 295 -26.68 9.08 -12.26
N GLU A 296 -26.22 7.85 -12.04
CA GLU A 296 -24.81 7.44 -12.14
C GLU A 296 -24.42 6.97 -13.55
N TYR A 297 -24.87 7.69 -14.59
CA TYR A 297 -24.47 7.42 -15.97
C TYR A 297 -23.03 7.88 -16.23
N GLU A 298 -22.40 7.34 -17.29
CA GLU A 298 -21.03 7.71 -17.67
C GLU A 298 -20.99 9.09 -18.35
N GLU A 299 -20.73 10.13 -17.55
CA GLU A 299 -20.60 11.50 -18.02
C GLU A 299 -19.33 11.73 -18.85
N ASN A 300 -19.39 12.66 -19.82
CA ASN A 300 -18.24 13.15 -20.60
C ASN A 300 -17.49 12.09 -21.41
N ARG A 301 -18.12 10.94 -21.71
CA ARG A 301 -17.51 9.85 -22.46
C ARG A 301 -18.23 9.52 -23.77
N HIS A 302 -19.56 9.62 -23.77
CA HIS A 302 -20.41 9.20 -24.88
C HIS A 302 -21.13 10.39 -25.52
N PHE A 303 -20.99 10.54 -26.83
CA PHE A 303 -21.52 11.68 -27.58
C PHE A 303 -22.16 11.26 -28.90
N LEU A 304 -23.13 12.03 -29.37
CA LEU A 304 -23.69 11.96 -30.71
C LEU A 304 -23.02 13.02 -31.59
N LEU A 305 -22.86 12.73 -32.89
CA LEU A 305 -22.03 13.57 -33.77
C LEU A 305 -22.67 14.91 -34.17
N SER A 306 -24.00 15.05 -34.10
CA SER A 306 -24.77 16.26 -34.46
C SER A 306 -26.22 16.15 -33.98
N GLN A 307 -26.98 17.25 -34.03
CA GLN A 307 -28.38 17.26 -33.61
C GLN A 307 -29.27 16.34 -34.45
N TYR A 308 -28.92 16.14 -35.72
CA TYR A 308 -29.60 15.16 -36.56
C TYR A 308 -29.55 13.75 -35.96
N PHE A 309 -28.39 13.32 -35.43
CA PHE A 309 -28.27 11.99 -34.81
C PHE A 309 -29.04 11.91 -33.49
N TYR A 310 -29.05 12.98 -32.69
CA TYR A 310 -29.86 13.09 -31.48
C TYR A 310 -31.36 12.94 -31.77
N ASN A 311 -31.88 13.75 -32.69
CA ASN A 311 -33.30 13.74 -33.05
C ASN A 311 -33.76 12.40 -33.67
N ASN A 312 -32.85 11.66 -34.31
CA ASN A 312 -33.15 10.36 -34.91
C ASN A 312 -32.76 9.15 -34.05
N TYR A 313 -32.07 9.33 -32.92
CA TYR A 313 -31.51 8.24 -32.10
C TYR A 313 -32.60 7.24 -31.68
N ASN A 314 -33.67 7.71 -31.05
CA ASN A 314 -34.77 6.87 -30.57
C ASN A 314 -35.51 6.14 -31.71
N LYS A 315 -35.56 6.75 -32.91
CA LYS A 315 -36.19 6.16 -34.10
C LYS A 315 -35.33 5.04 -34.66
N VAL A 316 -34.03 5.28 -34.78
CA VAL A 316 -33.06 4.30 -35.30
C VAL A 316 -32.88 3.12 -34.34
N MET A 317 -32.99 3.38 -33.02
CA MET A 317 -32.93 2.39 -31.95
C MET A 317 -34.33 1.85 -31.54
N SER A 318 -35.36 2.03 -32.36
CA SER A 318 -36.72 1.62 -32.01
C SER A 318 -36.96 0.12 -32.18
N ASN A 319 -36.26 -0.55 -33.10
CA ASN A 319 -36.46 -1.96 -33.41
C ASN A 319 -35.23 -2.78 -32.98
N LEU A 320 -35.39 -3.61 -31.95
CA LEU A 320 -34.40 -4.63 -31.58
C LEU A 320 -34.63 -5.91 -32.43
N PRO A 321 -33.59 -6.68 -32.80
CA PRO A 321 -32.17 -6.46 -32.55
C PRO A 321 -31.44 -5.63 -33.64
N ALA A 322 -32.12 -5.24 -34.72
CA ALA A 322 -31.48 -4.65 -35.90
C ALA A 322 -31.62 -3.12 -35.97
N ILE A 323 -30.49 -2.42 -36.09
CA ILE A 323 -30.45 -0.96 -36.26
C ILE A 323 -30.90 -0.58 -37.68
N THR A 324 -32.02 0.13 -37.79
CA THR A 324 -32.53 0.64 -39.07
C THR A 324 -32.15 2.11 -39.27
N SER A 325 -31.03 2.35 -39.94
CA SER A 325 -30.55 3.71 -40.24
C SER A 325 -30.34 3.94 -41.74
N PRO A 326 -30.80 5.08 -42.30
CA PRO A 326 -30.46 5.50 -43.66
C PRO A 326 -29.05 6.11 -43.77
N VAL A 327 -28.35 6.27 -42.64
CA VAL A 327 -27.00 6.86 -42.54
C VAL A 327 -25.95 5.79 -42.28
N GLN A 328 -24.79 5.96 -42.91
CA GLN A 328 -23.58 5.21 -42.56
C GLN A 328 -22.37 6.15 -42.49
N ILE A 329 -21.76 6.31 -41.31
CA ILE A 329 -20.50 7.02 -41.14
C ILE A 329 -19.39 6.27 -41.89
N LEU A 330 -18.70 6.96 -42.78
CA LEU A 330 -17.60 6.44 -43.58
C LEU A 330 -16.25 6.77 -42.95
N ARG A 331 -16.13 7.97 -42.40
CA ARG A 331 -14.89 8.48 -41.79
C ARG A 331 -15.22 9.37 -40.59
N LEU A 332 -14.43 9.26 -39.54
CA LEU A 332 -14.51 10.09 -38.33
C LEU A 332 -13.09 10.49 -37.91
N GLU A 333 -12.90 11.75 -37.59
CA GLU A 333 -11.72 12.26 -36.89
C GLU A 333 -12.17 12.98 -35.63
N VAL A 334 -11.54 12.62 -34.51
CA VAL A 334 -11.88 13.13 -33.19
C VAL A 334 -10.68 13.91 -32.67
N TRP A 335 -10.93 15.12 -32.17
CA TRP A 335 -9.93 16.06 -31.68
C TRP A 335 -10.25 16.45 -30.24
N VAL A 336 -9.24 16.31 -29.37
CA VAL A 336 -9.34 16.62 -27.94
C VAL A 336 -8.20 17.55 -27.54
N THR A 337 -8.44 18.45 -26.59
CA THR A 337 -7.41 19.33 -26.01
C THR A 337 -6.14 18.57 -25.64
N ASN A 338 -4.98 19.08 -26.08
CA ASN A 338 -3.68 18.47 -25.82
C ASN A 338 -3.05 19.01 -24.53
N ARG A 339 -3.31 18.35 -23.40
CA ARG A 339 -2.75 18.76 -22.09
C ARG A 339 -1.37 18.17 -21.81
N ASN A 340 -1.10 16.97 -22.33
CA ASN A 340 0.12 16.20 -22.04
C ASN A 340 1.31 16.59 -22.93
N GLY A 341 1.18 17.63 -23.76
CA GLY A 341 2.24 18.09 -24.65
C GLY A 341 2.61 17.07 -25.72
N THR A 342 1.66 16.27 -26.20
CA THR A 342 1.88 15.35 -27.32
C THR A 342 2.32 16.15 -28.54
N THR A 343 3.37 15.69 -29.24
CA THR A 343 4.00 16.42 -30.35
C THR A 343 3.58 15.93 -31.72
N THR A 344 2.83 14.83 -31.81
CA THR A 344 2.39 14.20 -33.06
C THR A 344 0.90 14.45 -33.33
N GLU A 345 0.54 14.69 -34.60
CA GLU A 345 -0.85 14.94 -35.04
C GLU A 345 -1.60 15.98 -34.18
N THR A 346 -0.89 17.05 -33.81
CA THR A 346 -1.42 18.16 -33.02
C THR A 346 -1.44 19.45 -33.84
N ARG A 347 -2.42 20.31 -33.56
CA ARG A 347 -2.61 21.63 -34.17
C ARG A 347 -3.67 22.45 -33.45
N ASP A 348 -3.75 23.74 -33.77
CA ASP A 348 -4.88 24.57 -33.38
C ASP A 348 -6.16 24.12 -34.10
N VAL A 349 -7.23 23.92 -33.34
CA VAL A 349 -8.56 23.61 -33.86
C VAL A 349 -9.58 24.58 -33.31
N VAL A 350 -10.60 24.87 -34.12
CA VAL A 350 -11.79 25.61 -33.72
C VAL A 350 -12.99 24.68 -33.83
N GLY A 351 -13.57 24.33 -32.69
CA GLY A 351 -14.86 23.68 -32.63
C GLY A 351 -15.97 24.73 -32.74
N LEU A 352 -16.88 24.54 -33.68
CA LEU A 352 -18.05 25.40 -33.92
C LEU A 352 -19.31 24.64 -33.51
N MET A 353 -20.14 25.23 -32.67
CA MET A 353 -21.38 24.61 -32.18
C MET A 353 -22.36 24.37 -33.33
N ASP A 354 -22.67 25.37 -34.14
CA ASP A 354 -23.69 25.25 -35.18
C ASP A 354 -23.15 24.73 -36.52
N LEU A 355 -21.92 24.21 -36.58
CA LEU A 355 -21.33 23.78 -37.85
C LEU A 355 -22.13 22.65 -38.50
N GLY A 356 -22.68 22.96 -39.68
CA GLY A 356 -23.43 22.02 -40.51
C GLY A 356 -24.75 21.55 -39.91
N GLU A 357 -25.28 22.23 -38.89
CA GLU A 357 -26.61 21.98 -38.36
C GLU A 357 -27.69 22.56 -39.31
N VAL A 358 -28.76 21.79 -39.49
CA VAL A 358 -29.93 22.18 -40.32
C VAL A 358 -30.80 23.20 -39.59
N ASP A 359 -30.87 23.08 -38.27
CA ASP A 359 -31.59 23.99 -37.37
C ASP A 359 -30.57 24.54 -36.37
N PRO A 360 -29.81 25.59 -36.73
CA PRO A 360 -28.77 26.16 -35.87
C PRO A 360 -29.37 26.86 -34.66
N TYR A 361 -28.63 26.89 -33.55
CA TYR A 361 -29.03 27.62 -32.34
C TYR A 361 -29.09 29.14 -32.56
N LEU A 362 -28.16 29.67 -33.35
CA LEU A 362 -28.11 31.10 -33.66
C LEU A 362 -28.99 31.44 -34.86
N ASP A 363 -29.88 32.41 -34.66
CA ASP A 363 -30.78 32.93 -35.70
C ASP A 363 -30.08 33.84 -36.74
N PRO A 364 -30.71 34.08 -37.91
CA PRO A 364 -30.29 35.12 -38.83
C PRO A 364 -30.27 36.51 -38.16
N PRO A 365 -29.31 37.39 -38.48
CA PRO A 365 -28.37 37.32 -39.60
C PRO A 365 -27.05 36.59 -39.29
N ILE A 366 -26.85 36.08 -38.07
CA ILE A 366 -25.58 35.48 -37.65
C ILE A 366 -25.34 34.18 -38.40
N ILE A 367 -26.34 33.28 -38.41
CA ILE A 367 -26.33 32.07 -39.22
C ILE A 367 -27.61 32.03 -40.06
N THR A 368 -27.45 31.77 -41.36
CA THR A 368 -28.57 31.63 -42.30
C THR A 368 -28.54 30.22 -42.86
N VAL A 369 -29.71 29.61 -42.96
CA VAL A 369 -29.91 28.32 -43.63
C VAL A 369 -30.28 28.61 -45.10
N PRO A 370 -29.41 28.30 -46.09
CA PRO A 370 -29.63 28.70 -47.48
C PRO A 370 -30.80 27.97 -48.17
N SER A 371 -31.18 26.80 -47.65
CA SER A 371 -32.28 26.00 -48.20
C SER A 371 -33.09 25.33 -47.11
N THR A 372 -34.41 25.43 -47.18
CA THR A 372 -35.33 24.74 -46.25
C THR A 372 -35.52 23.25 -46.57
N PHE A 373 -34.90 22.74 -47.66
CA PHE A 373 -35.04 21.36 -48.12
C PHE A 373 -33.91 20.44 -47.66
N GLN A 374 -32.84 20.99 -47.09
CA GLN A 374 -31.73 20.20 -46.59
C GLN A 374 -32.12 19.61 -45.22
N THR A 375 -32.33 18.30 -45.15
CA THR A 375 -32.75 17.61 -43.92
C THR A 375 -31.62 16.90 -43.19
N VAL A 376 -30.38 16.99 -43.68
CA VAL A 376 -29.22 16.25 -43.19
C VAL A 376 -28.01 17.18 -42.99
N PRO A 377 -27.18 16.95 -41.95
CA PRO A 377 -26.12 17.85 -41.57
C PRO A 377 -24.98 17.84 -42.60
N SER A 378 -24.52 19.01 -43.03
CA SER A 378 -23.37 19.11 -43.94
C SER A 378 -22.72 20.49 -43.83
N ASN A 379 -21.48 20.65 -44.25
CA ASN A 379 -20.83 21.97 -44.30
C ASN A 379 -21.60 23.03 -45.12
N GLY A 380 -22.49 22.62 -46.02
CA GLY A 380 -23.37 23.51 -46.77
C GLY A 380 -24.81 23.61 -46.24
N ALA A 381 -25.15 22.94 -45.12
CA ALA A 381 -26.49 22.99 -44.53
C ALA A 381 -26.83 24.38 -44.01
N ASN A 382 -25.82 25.12 -43.54
CA ASN A 382 -25.92 26.53 -43.18
C ASN A 382 -24.74 27.33 -43.74
N ASP A 383 -24.82 28.67 -43.65
CA ASP A 383 -23.81 29.57 -44.18
C ASP A 383 -22.59 29.76 -43.25
N LEU A 384 -22.59 29.18 -42.04
CA LEU A 384 -21.56 29.40 -41.01
C LEU A 384 -20.17 29.02 -41.55
N TYR A 385 -20.02 27.82 -42.12
CA TYR A 385 -18.75 27.37 -42.68
C TYR A 385 -18.23 28.37 -43.72
N SER A 386 -19.08 28.75 -44.68
CA SER A 386 -18.71 29.69 -45.74
C SER A 386 -18.33 31.07 -45.21
N LYS A 387 -19.06 31.60 -44.20
CA LYS A 387 -18.76 32.88 -43.55
C LYS A 387 -17.41 32.86 -42.84
N VAL A 388 -17.08 31.75 -42.19
CA VAL A 388 -15.81 31.55 -41.49
C VAL A 388 -14.66 31.49 -42.48
N ILE A 389 -14.75 30.70 -43.56
CA ILE A 389 -13.62 30.57 -44.50
C ILE A 389 -13.40 31.86 -45.32
N ASN A 390 -14.45 32.64 -45.54
CA ASN A 390 -14.38 33.90 -46.29
C ASN A 390 -13.81 35.07 -45.48
N GLN A 391 -13.46 34.87 -44.20
CA GLN A 391 -12.75 35.87 -43.41
C GLN A 391 -11.29 36.03 -43.89
N PRO A 392 -10.71 37.25 -43.81
CA PRO A 392 -9.29 37.45 -44.09
C PRO A 392 -8.41 36.56 -43.22
N ASP A 393 -7.50 35.81 -43.84
CA ASP A 393 -6.59 34.88 -43.17
C ASP A 393 -7.27 33.97 -42.15
N ALA A 394 -8.48 33.45 -42.46
CA ALA A 394 -9.29 32.64 -41.56
C ALA A 394 -8.55 31.47 -40.88
N ARG A 395 -7.50 30.96 -41.54
CA ARG A 395 -6.67 29.83 -41.09
C ARG A 395 -5.53 30.21 -40.16
N ASN A 396 -5.24 31.49 -39.98
CA ASN A 396 -4.18 31.94 -39.11
C ASN A 396 -4.65 31.82 -37.65
N PRO A 397 -3.98 31.04 -36.78
CA PRO A 397 -4.36 30.91 -35.38
C PRO A 397 -4.47 32.25 -34.64
N ALA A 398 -3.65 33.24 -34.98
CA ALA A 398 -3.68 34.55 -34.34
C ALA A 398 -4.94 35.36 -34.68
N MET A 399 -5.50 35.16 -35.88
CA MET A 399 -6.65 35.92 -36.39
C MET A 399 -7.98 35.20 -36.19
N ALA A 400 -7.98 33.86 -36.21
CA ALA A 400 -9.19 33.03 -36.17
C ALA A 400 -10.14 33.42 -35.03
N PHE A 401 -9.62 33.66 -33.82
CA PHE A 401 -10.43 34.05 -32.66
C PHE A 401 -11.16 35.40 -32.88
N ASN A 402 -10.44 36.43 -33.35
CA ASN A 402 -11.02 37.75 -33.57
C ASN A 402 -12.00 37.74 -34.75
N ASN A 403 -11.69 36.98 -35.80
CA ASN A 403 -12.57 36.82 -36.96
C ASN A 403 -13.93 36.21 -36.57
N LEU A 404 -13.93 35.17 -35.72
CA LEU A 404 -15.17 34.54 -35.24
C LEU A 404 -15.98 35.48 -34.35
N ARG A 405 -15.31 36.26 -33.49
CA ARG A 405 -15.96 37.28 -32.67
C ARG A 405 -16.59 38.39 -33.52
N ASN A 406 -15.91 38.79 -34.61
CA ASN A 406 -16.43 39.79 -35.56
C ASN A 406 -17.65 39.30 -36.34
N LEU A 407 -17.80 37.98 -36.52
CA LEU A 407 -19.02 37.35 -37.06
C LEU A 407 -20.19 37.34 -36.06
N GLY A 408 -19.99 37.80 -34.83
CA GLY A 408 -21.01 37.81 -33.78
C GLY A 408 -21.06 36.53 -32.95
N LEU A 409 -20.09 35.62 -33.11
CA LEU A 409 -20.01 34.38 -32.33
C LEU A 409 -19.38 34.64 -30.95
N SER A 410 -19.93 34.00 -29.92
CA SER A 410 -19.45 34.08 -28.55
C SER A 410 -18.50 32.92 -28.23
N PRO A 411 -17.32 33.18 -27.63
CA PRO A 411 -16.41 32.11 -27.22
C PRO A 411 -17.03 31.28 -26.09
N VAL A 412 -16.63 30.00 -25.99
CA VAL A 412 -17.12 29.00 -25.02
C VAL A 412 -18.57 28.55 -25.26
N GLN A 413 -19.39 29.40 -25.88
CA GLN A 413 -20.78 29.12 -26.21
C GLN A 413 -20.93 28.63 -27.66
N ASP A 414 -20.55 29.47 -28.62
CA ASP A 414 -20.79 29.22 -30.04
C ASP A 414 -19.55 28.63 -30.71
N PHE A 415 -18.36 28.93 -30.18
CA PHE A 415 -17.10 28.34 -30.62
C PHE A 415 -16.08 28.17 -29.50
N GLU A 416 -15.18 27.21 -29.68
CA GLU A 416 -14.01 26.99 -28.82
C GLU A 416 -12.76 26.88 -29.67
N LYS A 417 -11.72 27.66 -29.33
CA LYS A 417 -10.40 27.54 -29.95
C LYS A 417 -9.46 26.88 -28.94
N THR A 418 -8.86 25.76 -29.34
CA THR A 418 -7.92 25.02 -28.46
C THR A 418 -6.80 24.39 -29.26
N PHE A 419 -5.66 24.16 -28.61
CA PHE A 419 -4.60 23.32 -29.16
C PHE A 419 -4.97 21.87 -28.89
N ALA A 420 -5.29 21.13 -29.96
CA ALA A 420 -5.81 19.76 -29.86
C ALA A 420 -4.84 18.73 -30.44
N ARG A 421 -5.03 17.50 -30.00
CA ARG A 421 -4.45 16.30 -30.60
C ARG A 421 -5.57 15.48 -31.25
N LYS A 422 -5.26 14.88 -32.39
CA LYS A 422 -6.12 13.87 -33.00
C LYS A 422 -6.09 12.59 -32.17
N LEU A 423 -7.25 12.01 -31.88
CA LEU A 423 -7.33 10.70 -31.26
C LEU A 423 -7.05 9.61 -32.30
N ASP A 424 -6.28 8.61 -31.89
CA ASP A 424 -6.11 7.40 -32.69
C ASP A 424 -7.39 6.53 -32.64
N SER A 425 -7.56 5.69 -33.65
CA SER A 425 -8.65 4.72 -33.79
C SER A 425 -8.79 3.76 -32.60
N THR A 426 -7.73 3.56 -31.81
CA THR A 426 -7.76 2.75 -30.58
C THR A 426 -8.30 3.50 -29.36
N GLN A 427 -8.44 4.83 -29.43
CA GLN A 427 -8.82 5.68 -28.30
C GLN A 427 -10.32 6.01 -28.26
N TYR A 428 -11.07 5.55 -29.26
CA TYR A 428 -12.51 5.72 -29.31
C TYR A 428 -13.15 4.62 -30.16
N ILE A 429 -14.41 4.33 -29.88
CA ILE A 429 -15.27 3.49 -30.71
C ILE A 429 -16.44 4.36 -31.18
N TYR A 430 -17.01 4.04 -32.34
CA TYR A 430 -18.17 4.77 -32.84
C TYR A 430 -19.12 3.83 -33.59
N ASN A 431 -20.43 4.07 -33.43
CA ASN A 431 -21.43 3.31 -34.17
C ASN A 431 -21.71 4.01 -35.51
N ARG A 432 -21.38 3.33 -36.60
CA ARG A 432 -21.50 3.88 -37.96
C ARG A 432 -22.93 4.16 -38.39
N GLN A 433 -23.92 3.45 -37.85
CA GLN A 433 -25.33 3.60 -38.25
C GLN A 433 -26.04 4.65 -37.40
N VAL A 434 -25.70 4.72 -36.11
CA VAL A 434 -26.35 5.60 -35.13
C VAL A 434 -25.67 6.97 -35.06
N GLY A 435 -24.38 7.06 -35.38
CA GLY A 435 -23.61 8.28 -35.23
C GLY A 435 -23.31 8.62 -33.76
N SER A 436 -23.07 7.59 -32.94
CA SER A 436 -22.56 7.74 -31.57
C SER A 436 -21.05 7.51 -31.53
N LEU A 437 -20.37 8.20 -30.61
CA LEU A 437 -18.95 8.18 -30.33
C LEU A 437 -18.77 7.89 -28.84
N SER A 438 -17.98 6.88 -28.49
CA SER A 438 -17.61 6.54 -27.13
C SER A 438 -16.09 6.61 -27.00
N LEU A 439 -15.61 7.42 -26.07
CA LEU A 439 -14.19 7.56 -25.80
C LEU A 439 -13.69 6.42 -24.89
N SER A 440 -12.42 6.05 -25.01
CA SER A 440 -11.84 5.03 -24.11
C SER A 440 -11.70 5.53 -22.67
N GLN A 441 -11.62 6.85 -22.48
CA GLN A 441 -11.55 7.51 -21.18
C GLN A 441 -12.52 8.71 -21.17
N PRO A 442 -13.18 9.00 -20.04
CA PRO A 442 -14.00 10.19 -19.89
C PRO A 442 -13.12 11.45 -20.00
N LEU A 443 -13.65 12.48 -20.65
CA LEU A 443 -12.98 13.77 -20.74
C LEU A 443 -13.05 14.53 -19.43
N GLN A 444 -12.03 15.34 -19.16
CA GLN A 444 -12.08 16.27 -18.03
C GLN A 444 -13.09 17.39 -18.29
N THR A 445 -13.59 17.99 -17.21
CA THR A 445 -14.62 19.04 -17.28
C THR A 445 -14.17 20.22 -18.17
N ASP A 446 -12.89 20.56 -18.19
CA ASP A 446 -12.33 21.67 -18.97
C ASP A 446 -11.79 21.27 -20.35
N GLU A 447 -11.89 20.01 -20.75
CA GLU A 447 -11.44 19.56 -22.07
C GLU A 447 -12.48 19.82 -23.15
N VAL A 448 -12.02 20.22 -24.34
CA VAL A 448 -12.85 20.44 -25.52
C VAL A 448 -12.84 19.19 -26.40
N LEU A 449 -14.00 18.80 -26.91
CA LEU A 449 -14.17 17.73 -27.89
C LEU A 449 -14.76 18.30 -29.18
N ALA A 450 -14.06 18.07 -30.28
CA ALA A 450 -14.54 18.43 -31.61
C ALA A 450 -14.32 17.28 -32.61
N VAL A 451 -15.17 17.20 -33.62
CA VAL A 451 -15.15 16.11 -34.61
C VAL A 451 -15.27 16.64 -36.03
N ALA A 452 -14.69 15.89 -36.96
CA ALA A 452 -15.02 15.95 -38.38
C ALA A 452 -15.49 14.58 -38.84
N PHE A 453 -16.58 14.51 -39.58
CA PHE A 453 -17.12 13.24 -40.04
C PHE A 453 -17.69 13.33 -41.44
N GLN A 454 -17.63 12.19 -42.13
CA GLN A 454 -18.16 11.99 -43.48
C GLN A 454 -19.06 10.77 -43.44
N TYR A 455 -20.22 10.87 -44.07
CA TYR A 455 -21.22 9.81 -44.05
C TYR A 455 -21.97 9.72 -45.37
N SER A 456 -22.52 8.54 -45.65
CA SER A 456 -23.46 8.35 -46.75
C SER A 456 -24.90 8.44 -46.22
N TYR A 457 -25.77 9.08 -47.00
CA TYR A 457 -27.21 9.12 -46.78
C TYR A 457 -27.91 8.92 -48.12
N ASN A 458 -28.70 7.84 -48.24
CA ASN A 458 -29.39 7.48 -49.49
C ASN A 458 -28.48 7.51 -50.73
N GLY A 459 -27.23 7.05 -50.60
CA GLY A 459 -26.24 6.99 -51.69
C GLY A 459 -25.47 8.29 -51.98
N LYS A 460 -25.77 9.41 -51.30
CA LYS A 460 -25.02 10.67 -51.41
C LYS A 460 -24.06 10.83 -50.23
N ILE A 461 -22.88 11.39 -50.48
CA ILE A 461 -21.85 11.62 -49.46
C ILE A 461 -21.98 13.04 -48.93
N PHE A 462 -21.99 13.18 -47.60
CA PHE A 462 -22.00 14.45 -46.89
C PHE A 462 -20.83 14.51 -45.91
N GLN A 463 -20.34 15.72 -45.66
CA GLN A 463 -19.23 15.99 -44.74
C GLN A 463 -19.58 17.16 -43.83
N VAL A 464 -19.20 17.04 -42.56
CA VAL A 464 -19.29 18.08 -41.54
C VAL A 464 -17.92 18.24 -40.89
N GLY A 465 -17.43 19.48 -40.82
CA GLY A 465 -16.06 19.77 -40.43
C GLY A 465 -15.04 19.47 -41.52
N GLU A 466 -13.78 19.50 -41.13
CA GLU A 466 -12.64 19.34 -42.03
C GLU A 466 -11.70 18.26 -41.54
N PHE A 467 -11.23 17.43 -42.46
CA PHE A 467 -10.24 16.42 -42.12
C PHE A 467 -8.83 17.00 -42.15
N SER A 468 -7.92 16.40 -41.40
CA SER A 468 -6.50 16.78 -41.41
C SER A 468 -5.84 16.69 -42.79
N GLN A 469 -6.41 15.88 -43.68
CA GLN A 469 -5.96 15.68 -45.07
C GLN A 469 -6.48 16.75 -46.03
N ASP A 470 -7.63 17.37 -45.74
CA ASP A 470 -8.20 18.44 -46.58
C ASP A 470 -7.37 19.72 -46.44
N VAL A 471 -6.78 19.92 -45.25
CA VAL A 471 -5.89 21.04 -44.93
C VAL A 471 -4.54 20.49 -44.43
N PRO A 472 -3.65 20.08 -45.36
CA PRO A 472 -2.34 19.55 -44.99
C PRO A 472 -1.49 20.64 -44.30
N PRO A 473 -0.62 20.26 -43.34
CA PRO A 473 0.34 21.18 -42.75
C PRO A 473 1.22 21.79 -43.85
N ASP A 474 1.34 23.11 -43.86
CA ASP A 474 2.20 23.82 -44.78
C ASP A 474 3.65 23.74 -44.27
N THR A 475 4.52 23.00 -44.96
CA THR A 475 5.94 22.87 -44.58
C THR A 475 6.74 24.16 -44.82
N SER A 476 6.17 25.15 -45.51
CA SER A 476 6.83 26.44 -45.81
C SER A 476 6.53 27.53 -44.78
N SER A 477 5.55 27.32 -43.89
CA SER A 477 5.18 28.26 -42.83
C SER A 477 5.37 27.62 -41.45
N ALA A 478 5.99 28.36 -40.53
CA ALA A 478 6.17 27.90 -39.14
C ALA A 478 4.84 27.77 -38.37
N THR A 479 3.74 28.32 -38.89
CA THR A 479 2.41 28.27 -38.28
C THR A 479 1.51 27.26 -38.97
N GLN A 480 1.00 26.28 -38.22
CA GLN A 480 0.01 25.34 -38.72
C GLN A 480 -1.35 26.04 -38.95
N LYS A 481 -2.04 25.65 -40.03
CA LYS A 481 -3.38 26.17 -40.36
C LYS A 481 -4.42 25.59 -39.39
N VAL A 482 -5.34 26.44 -38.94
CA VAL A 482 -6.46 26.07 -38.06
C VAL A 482 -7.47 25.20 -38.83
N LEU A 483 -7.93 24.11 -38.18
CA LEU A 483 -9.07 23.31 -38.64
C LEU A 483 -10.38 23.81 -38.02
N PHE A 484 -11.45 23.84 -38.83
CA PHE A 484 -12.82 24.09 -38.37
C PHE A 484 -13.58 22.77 -38.26
N LEU A 485 -14.03 22.47 -37.04
CA LEU A 485 -14.62 21.20 -36.66
C LEU A 485 -15.98 21.42 -36.00
N LYS A 486 -16.79 20.36 -35.91
CA LYS A 486 -18.06 20.38 -35.18
C LYS A 486 -17.79 20.20 -33.69
N LEU A 487 -18.26 21.12 -32.86
CA LEU A 487 -18.10 21.07 -31.42
C LEU A 487 -19.11 20.08 -30.81
N LEU A 488 -18.61 19.14 -29.99
CA LEU A 488 -19.45 18.22 -29.20
C LEU A 488 -19.45 18.56 -27.71
N LYS A 489 -18.33 19.09 -27.19
CA LYS A 489 -18.19 19.52 -25.79
C LYS A 489 -17.28 20.74 -25.70
N ALA A 490 -17.74 21.78 -24.99
CA ALA A 490 -16.96 22.98 -24.67
C ALA A 490 -16.24 22.87 -23.31
N THR A 491 -15.41 23.87 -22.97
CA THR A 491 -14.76 23.95 -21.65
C THR A 491 -15.75 24.18 -20.50
N SER A 492 -16.94 24.71 -20.80
CA SER A 492 -18.03 24.92 -19.84
C SER A 492 -19.29 24.19 -20.33
N GLN A 493 -19.78 23.26 -19.53
CA GLN A 493 -21.04 22.58 -19.80
C GLN A 493 -22.22 23.46 -19.41
N ARG A 494 -23.06 23.82 -20.39
CA ARG A 494 -24.27 24.62 -20.16
C ARG A 494 -25.49 23.83 -20.64
N PRO A 495 -26.41 23.44 -19.74
CA PRO A 495 -27.58 22.65 -20.11
C PRO A 495 -28.55 23.33 -21.10
N ALA A 496 -28.47 24.67 -21.23
CA ALA A 496 -29.29 25.42 -22.17
C ALA A 496 -28.76 25.38 -23.62
N LEU A 497 -27.55 24.89 -23.86
CA LEU A 497 -26.96 24.82 -25.20
C LEU A 497 -27.23 23.47 -25.85
N PRO A 498 -27.49 23.41 -27.17
CA PRO A 498 -27.77 22.14 -27.84
C PRO A 498 -26.66 21.08 -27.75
N ILE A 499 -25.39 21.49 -27.59
CA ILE A 499 -24.28 20.53 -27.39
C ILE A 499 -24.42 19.71 -26.11
N TRP A 500 -25.19 20.17 -25.12
CA TRP A 500 -25.51 19.39 -23.93
C TRP A 500 -26.33 18.13 -24.26
N ASP A 501 -27.22 18.22 -25.25
CA ASP A 501 -28.06 17.12 -25.69
C ASP A 501 -27.29 16.07 -26.48
N LEU A 502 -26.17 16.47 -27.09
CA LEU A 502 -25.28 15.54 -27.79
C LEU A 502 -24.59 14.56 -26.85
N MET A 503 -24.44 14.86 -25.57
CA MET A 503 -23.92 13.90 -24.59
C MET A 503 -24.99 12.84 -24.27
N LEU A 504 -24.65 11.57 -24.47
CA LEU A 504 -25.49 10.43 -24.12
C LEU A 504 -25.51 10.24 -22.61
N LYS A 505 -26.72 10.10 -22.05
CA LYS A 505 -26.99 9.99 -20.59
C LYS A 505 -27.65 8.66 -20.23
N ASN A 506 -27.52 7.68 -21.11
CA ASN A 506 -28.16 6.36 -21.05
C ASN A 506 -27.14 5.21 -21.09
N VAL A 507 -25.86 5.48 -20.79
CA VAL A 507 -24.79 4.49 -20.78
C VAL A 507 -24.25 4.36 -19.35
N TYR A 508 -24.17 3.13 -18.86
CA TYR A 508 -23.80 2.81 -17.49
C TYR A 508 -22.65 1.79 -17.47
N SER A 509 -21.68 2.01 -16.58
CA SER A 509 -20.57 1.08 -16.33
C SER A 509 -21.01 -0.01 -15.36
N VAL A 510 -20.86 -1.28 -15.73
CA VAL A 510 -21.29 -2.43 -14.92
C VAL A 510 -20.12 -3.21 -14.29
N GLY A 511 -18.95 -2.57 -14.18
CA GLY A 511 -17.76 -3.14 -13.54
C GLY A 511 -16.64 -3.42 -14.54
N TYR A 512 -15.72 -4.32 -14.16
CA TYR A 512 -14.52 -4.64 -14.94
C TYR A 512 -14.58 -6.06 -15.49
N GLY A 513 -14.20 -6.23 -16.75
CA GLY A 513 -14.12 -7.53 -17.43
C GLY A 513 -14.96 -7.58 -18.70
N VAL A 514 -14.87 -8.71 -19.41
CA VAL A 514 -15.67 -8.95 -20.62
C VAL A 514 -17.01 -9.53 -20.21
N LEU A 515 -18.09 -8.90 -20.65
CA LEU A 515 -19.44 -9.39 -20.38
C LEU A 515 -19.80 -10.54 -21.32
N THR A 516 -20.42 -11.59 -20.78
CA THR A 516 -20.97 -12.71 -21.56
C THR A 516 -22.50 -12.67 -21.50
N PRO A 517 -23.21 -12.93 -22.62
CA PRO A 517 -24.67 -12.92 -22.63
C PRO A 517 -25.31 -13.90 -21.63
N THR A 518 -24.65 -15.04 -21.37
CA THR A 518 -25.18 -16.09 -20.49
C THR A 518 -25.12 -15.75 -19.01
N ASP A 519 -24.12 -14.97 -18.60
CA ASP A 519 -23.83 -14.71 -17.18
C ASP A 519 -24.23 -13.29 -16.77
N PHE A 520 -24.61 -12.43 -17.72
CA PHE A 520 -25.09 -11.08 -17.46
C PHE A 520 -26.58 -11.07 -17.14
N LYS A 521 -26.94 -10.52 -15.99
CA LYS A 521 -28.33 -10.29 -15.58
C LYS A 521 -28.47 -8.85 -15.09
N LEU A 522 -29.40 -8.12 -15.69
CA LEU A 522 -29.74 -6.76 -15.29
C LEU A 522 -31.23 -6.69 -14.96
N ASP A 523 -31.53 -6.11 -13.81
CA ASP A 523 -32.87 -5.73 -13.41
C ASP A 523 -32.90 -4.23 -13.13
N VAL A 524 -34.01 -3.57 -13.48
CA VAL A 524 -34.28 -2.19 -13.07
C VAL A 524 -35.26 -2.24 -11.91
N LEU A 525 -34.85 -1.65 -10.79
CA LEU A 525 -35.59 -1.66 -9.53
C LEU A 525 -36.05 -0.25 -9.18
N TYR A 526 -37.26 -0.15 -8.63
CA TYR A 526 -37.77 1.05 -7.98
C TYR A 526 -37.59 0.89 -6.47
N GLN A 527 -36.78 1.76 -5.86
CA GLN A 527 -36.59 1.78 -4.42
C GLN A 527 -37.71 2.58 -3.76
N GLU A 528 -38.60 1.88 -3.04
CA GLU A 528 -39.67 2.52 -2.29
C GLU A 528 -39.22 2.82 -0.85
N PRO A 529 -39.28 4.08 -0.39
CA PRO A 529 -38.86 4.44 0.98
C PRO A 529 -39.60 3.61 2.04
N GLY A 530 -38.85 2.78 2.76
CA GLY A 530 -39.39 1.94 3.85
C GLY A 530 -40.02 0.62 3.42
N LEU A 531 -40.19 0.36 2.12
CA LEU A 531 -40.76 -0.90 1.59
C LEU A 531 -39.78 -1.71 0.71
N GLY A 532 -38.58 -1.20 0.48
CA GLY A 532 -37.50 -1.90 -0.24
C GLY A 532 -37.61 -1.80 -1.75
N ASP A 533 -36.84 -2.63 -2.45
CA ASP A 533 -36.70 -2.57 -3.90
C ASP A 533 -37.77 -3.42 -4.61
N LYS A 534 -38.48 -2.81 -5.55
CA LYS A 534 -39.55 -3.44 -6.33
C LYS A 534 -39.20 -3.47 -7.80
N ARG A 535 -39.50 -4.59 -8.47
CA ARG A 535 -39.30 -4.77 -9.93
C ARG A 535 -40.39 -4.13 -10.79
N TYR A 536 -41.44 -3.60 -10.17
CA TYR A 536 -42.56 -2.94 -10.83
C TYR A 536 -42.78 -1.57 -10.18
N VAL A 537 -43.43 -0.66 -10.89
CA VAL A 537 -43.81 0.64 -10.33
C VAL A 537 -45.09 0.46 -9.51
N PRO A 538 -45.10 0.75 -8.19
CA PRO A 538 -46.26 0.49 -7.32
C PRO A 538 -47.38 1.54 -7.45
N PHE A 539 -47.20 2.56 -8.28
CA PHE A 539 -48.15 3.64 -8.52
C PHE A 539 -48.40 3.87 -10.01
N GLY A 540 -49.61 4.31 -10.34
CA GLY A 540 -50.02 4.60 -11.71
C GLY A 540 -50.60 3.38 -12.45
N ASP A 541 -51.41 3.66 -13.47
CA ASP A 541 -52.23 2.67 -14.20
C ASP A 541 -51.48 1.94 -15.33
N LYS A 542 -50.13 1.96 -15.31
CA LYS A 542 -49.31 1.60 -16.48
C LYS A 542 -48.99 0.11 -16.60
N ASN A 543 -49.99 -0.78 -16.49
CA ASN A 543 -49.92 -2.23 -16.75
C ASN A 543 -49.78 -3.15 -15.51
N LEU A 544 -50.53 -2.90 -14.43
CA LEU A 544 -50.88 -3.91 -13.41
C LEU A 544 -49.71 -4.77 -12.85
N GLY A 545 -48.53 -4.17 -12.63
CA GLY A 545 -47.37 -4.88 -12.07
C GLY A 545 -46.40 -5.46 -13.10
N ALA A 546 -46.45 -5.00 -14.36
CA ALA A 546 -45.41 -5.31 -15.35
C ALA A 546 -44.00 -4.95 -14.85
N PRO A 547 -42.96 -5.73 -15.19
CA PRO A 547 -41.57 -5.40 -14.87
C PRO A 547 -41.14 -4.05 -15.45
N ILE A 548 -40.36 -3.28 -14.69
CA ILE A 548 -39.87 -1.96 -15.12
C ILE A 548 -39.02 -2.07 -16.39
N ILE A 549 -38.24 -3.14 -16.53
CA ILE A 549 -37.42 -3.41 -17.71
C ILE A 549 -38.25 -3.45 -19.00
N SER A 550 -39.45 -4.03 -18.97
CA SER A 550 -40.37 -4.05 -20.12
C SER A 550 -40.99 -2.66 -20.35
N LEU A 551 -41.28 -1.91 -19.28
CA LEU A 551 -41.81 -0.54 -19.37
C LEU A 551 -40.81 0.46 -19.98
N VAL A 552 -39.51 0.27 -19.70
CA VAL A 552 -38.42 1.10 -20.25
C VAL A 552 -37.83 0.54 -21.54
N ASN A 553 -38.51 -0.45 -22.15
CA ASN A 553 -38.15 -1.00 -23.46
C ASN A 553 -36.81 -1.75 -23.54
N LEU A 554 -36.35 -2.30 -22.42
CA LEU A 554 -35.14 -3.14 -22.34
C LEU A 554 -35.42 -4.65 -22.36
N ASP A 555 -36.70 -5.03 -22.39
CA ASP A 555 -37.22 -6.40 -22.53
C ASP A 555 -38.29 -6.39 -23.63
N ARG A 556 -37.87 -6.81 -24.82
CA ARG A 556 -38.66 -6.86 -26.06
C ARG A 556 -38.45 -8.16 -26.81
N LEU A 557 -37.35 -8.86 -26.55
CA LEU A 557 -36.96 -10.09 -27.19
C LEU A 557 -37.06 -11.26 -26.21
N ASN A 558 -37.10 -12.48 -26.75
CA ASN A 558 -36.91 -13.68 -25.96
C ASN A 558 -35.45 -14.14 -26.01
N SER A 559 -35.11 -15.20 -25.27
CA SER A 559 -33.79 -15.86 -25.34
C SER A 559 -33.26 -16.26 -26.75
N GLN A 560 -34.13 -16.30 -27.77
CA GLN A 560 -33.79 -16.62 -29.17
C GLN A 560 -33.68 -15.36 -30.05
N LEU A 561 -33.81 -14.16 -29.46
CA LEU A 561 -33.84 -12.86 -30.12
C LEU A 561 -35.07 -12.61 -31.01
N ASP A 562 -36.15 -13.38 -30.82
CA ASP A 562 -37.44 -13.13 -31.46
C ASP A 562 -38.21 -12.04 -30.69
N PRO A 563 -39.03 -11.21 -31.34
CA PRO A 563 -39.72 -10.06 -30.74
C PRO A 563 -40.89 -10.46 -29.84
N GLN A 564 -40.57 -11.10 -28.72
CA GLN A 564 -41.49 -11.49 -27.67
C GLN A 564 -40.85 -11.24 -26.30
N PRO A 565 -41.33 -10.25 -25.51
CA PRO A 565 -40.80 -9.98 -24.18
C PRO A 565 -40.93 -11.20 -23.25
N ASP A 566 -39.88 -11.52 -22.51
CA ASP A 566 -39.83 -12.65 -21.56
C ASP A 566 -39.55 -12.25 -20.11
N GLY A 567 -39.42 -10.95 -19.84
CA GLY A 567 -39.17 -10.43 -18.49
C GLY A 567 -37.70 -10.50 -18.08
N VAL A 568 -36.79 -10.66 -19.03
CA VAL A 568 -35.33 -10.61 -18.85
C VAL A 568 -34.76 -9.48 -19.70
N PHE A 569 -33.65 -8.88 -19.25
CA PHE A 569 -32.96 -7.87 -20.05
C PHE A 569 -32.44 -8.45 -21.37
N ASP A 570 -32.74 -7.77 -22.47
CA ASP A 570 -32.28 -8.14 -23.80
C ASP A 570 -30.79 -7.82 -23.98
N TYR A 571 -29.92 -8.84 -23.95
CA TYR A 571 -28.51 -8.69 -24.30
C TYR A 571 -28.36 -8.66 -25.83
N VAL A 572 -28.12 -7.47 -26.40
CA VAL A 572 -27.82 -7.28 -27.83
C VAL A 572 -26.55 -6.46 -27.97
N GLU A 573 -25.49 -7.11 -28.45
CA GLU A 573 -24.17 -6.50 -28.61
C GLU A 573 -24.20 -5.31 -29.57
N GLY A 574 -23.59 -4.20 -29.17
CA GLY A 574 -23.57 -2.96 -29.95
C GLY A 574 -24.88 -2.17 -29.93
N PHE A 575 -25.90 -2.63 -29.20
CA PHE A 575 -27.19 -1.96 -29.04
C PHE A 575 -27.52 -1.68 -27.57
N THR A 576 -27.75 -2.72 -26.76
CA THR A 576 -28.05 -2.60 -25.32
C THR A 576 -26.82 -2.84 -24.45
N VAL A 577 -25.83 -3.59 -24.96
CA VAL A 577 -24.57 -3.87 -24.27
C VAL A 577 -23.38 -3.60 -25.17
N MET A 578 -22.31 -3.09 -24.57
CA MET A 578 -20.97 -3.07 -25.14
C MET A 578 -20.12 -4.00 -24.28
N SER A 579 -19.69 -5.16 -24.81
CA SER A 579 -19.05 -6.20 -23.99
C SER A 579 -17.62 -5.89 -23.57
N GLN A 580 -16.98 -4.89 -24.20
CA GLN A 580 -15.56 -4.59 -24.09
C GLN A 580 -15.22 -3.48 -23.10
#